data_AF-A0A9D4K8R5-F1
#
_entry.id   AF-A0A9D4K8R5-F1
#
_cell.length_a   1.000
_cell.length_b   1.000
_cell.length_c   1.000
_cell.angle_alpha   90.00
_cell.angle_beta   90.00
_cell.angle_gamma   90.00
#
_symmetry.space_group_name_H-M   'P 1'
#
loop_
_entity.id
_entity.type
_entity.pdbx_description
1 polymer ?
#
loop_
_entity_poly.entity_id
_entity_poly.type
_entity_poly.pdbx_seq_one_letter_code
_entity_poly.pdbx_strand_id
1 'polypeptide(L)'
;MDQEYSPLNKDQERMTFAFYASTDPNPAFVTDANCTEFGQLTVDLTDSDDDRAFSVTMIFGDTELHAEAVEMAIGMKTKCVLNFLG
;
A
#
# COMPACT_ATOMS: atom_id res chain seq x y z
N MET A 1 2.78 4.98 -10.65
CA MET A 1 3.85 5.65 -9.89
C MET A 1 4.20 4.71 -8.77
N ASP A 2 5.49 4.44 -8.62
CA ASP A 2 6.01 3.56 -7.58
C ASP A 2 6.44 4.43 -6.41
N GLN A 3 6.06 4.05 -5.20
CA GLN A 3 6.42 4.77 -3.99
C GLN A 3 7.15 3.84 -3.04
N GLU A 4 8.31 4.28 -2.57
CA GLU A 4 9.14 3.52 -1.65
C GLU A 4 8.77 3.80 -0.19
N TYR A 5 8.76 2.74 0.61
CA TYR A 5 8.45 2.76 2.04
C TYR A 5 9.39 1.85 2.81
N SER A 6 9.70 2.21 4.05
CA SER A 6 10.43 1.39 5.01
C SER A 6 9.61 1.22 6.29
N PRO A 7 9.81 0.14 7.06
CA PRO A 7 9.25 0.03 8.41
C PRO A 7 9.61 1.26 9.26
N LEU A 8 8.71 1.61 10.18
CA LEU A 8 8.91 2.72 11.12
C LEU A 8 9.81 2.31 12.29
N ASN A 9 9.69 1.06 12.72
CA ASN A 9 10.44 0.49 13.83
C ASN A 9 11.08 -0.83 13.42
N LYS A 10 12.17 -1.18 14.09
CA LYS A 10 12.92 -2.43 13.85
C LYS A 10 12.12 -3.69 14.18
N ASP A 11 11.26 -3.62 15.19
CA ASP A 11 10.42 -4.71 15.68
C ASP A 11 9.02 -4.74 15.06
N GLN A 12 8.80 -3.96 13.99
CA GLN A 12 7.51 -3.92 13.30
C GLN A 12 7.25 -5.25 12.60
N GLU A 13 6.22 -5.98 13.01
CA GLU A 13 5.85 -7.29 12.44
C GLU A 13 5.05 -7.19 11.14
N ARG A 14 4.35 -6.08 10.91
CA ARG A 14 3.46 -5.91 9.74
C ARG A 14 3.48 -4.47 9.26
N MET A 15 3.38 -4.30 7.95
CA MET A 15 3.16 -2.99 7.34
C MET A 15 1.90 -3.03 6.49
N THR A 16 0.98 -2.10 6.75
CA THR A 16 -0.31 -2.01 6.06
C THR A 16 -0.36 -0.71 5.26
N PHE A 17 -0.59 -0.84 3.97
CA PHE A 17 -0.85 0.25 3.04
C PHE A 17 -2.35 0.34 2.82
N ALA A 18 -2.97 1.43 3.26
CA ALA A 18 -4.38 1.72 3.01
C ALA A 18 -4.53 2.68 1.83
N PHE A 19 -5.48 2.41 0.94
CA PHE A 19 -5.70 3.16 -0.29
C PHE A 19 -7.01 3.94 -0.20
N TYR A 20 -6.92 5.24 -0.52
CA TYR A 20 -8.02 6.19 -0.38
C TYR A 20 -8.28 6.92 -1.68
N ALA A 21 -9.56 7.16 -1.96
CA ALA A 21 -10.02 7.99 -3.05
C ALA A 21 -10.58 9.29 -2.47
N SER A 22 -10.35 10.42 -3.13
CA SER A 22 -10.98 11.69 -2.76
C SER A 22 -11.68 12.34 -3.95
N THR A 23 -12.80 13.01 -3.67
CA THR A 23 -13.47 13.91 -4.63
C THR A 23 -12.86 15.31 -4.64
N ASP A 24 -12.01 15.63 -3.67
CA ASP A 24 -11.20 16.86 -3.65
C ASP A 24 -9.87 16.58 -4.37
N PRO A 25 -9.44 17.43 -5.32
CA PRO A 25 -8.15 17.26 -5.99
C PRO A 25 -6.94 17.44 -5.07
N ASN A 26 -7.10 18.03 -3.88
CA ASN A 26 -6.02 18.24 -2.92
C ASN A 26 -6.48 17.95 -1.48
N PRO A 27 -6.79 16.68 -1.16
CA PRO A 27 -7.23 16.29 0.18
C PRO A 27 -6.08 16.50 1.18
N ALA A 28 -6.41 16.98 2.38
CA ALA A 28 -5.40 17.21 3.43
C ALA A 28 -5.26 16.00 4.34
N PHE A 29 -6.38 15.34 4.66
CA PHE A 29 -6.40 14.20 5.57
C PHE A 29 -7.29 13.07 5.05
N VAL A 30 -6.93 11.83 5.38
CA VAL A 30 -7.74 10.64 5.06
C VAL A 30 -9.07 10.60 5.82
N THR A 31 -9.22 11.41 6.87
CA THR A 31 -10.45 11.57 7.65
C THR A 31 -11.39 12.63 7.09
N ASP A 32 -10.98 13.35 6.05
CA ASP A 32 -11.84 14.34 5.41
C ASP A 32 -13.06 13.66 4.80
N ALA A 33 -14.24 14.32 4.86
CA ALA A 33 -15.50 13.72 4.41
C ALA A 33 -15.53 13.39 2.91
N ASN A 34 -14.62 13.97 2.14
CA ASN A 34 -14.44 13.70 0.71
C ASN A 34 -13.56 12.48 0.43
N CYS A 35 -12.93 11.89 1.45
CA CYS A 35 -12.04 10.74 1.36
C CYS A 35 -12.78 9.44 1.71
N THR A 36 -12.47 8.36 0.99
CA THR A 36 -13.03 7.03 1.22
C THR A 36 -11.96 5.98 1.04
N GLU A 37 -11.76 5.12 2.05
CA GLU A 37 -10.89 3.93 1.94
C GLU A 37 -11.57 2.93 1.00
N PHE A 38 -10.83 2.40 0.02
CA PHE A 38 -11.35 1.40 -0.93
C PHE A 38 -10.50 0.14 -1.00
N GLY A 39 -9.47 0.02 -0.15
CA GLY A 39 -8.70 -1.20 -0.03
C GLY A 39 -7.44 -1.04 0.80
N GLN A 40 -6.81 -2.18 1.08
CA GLN A 40 -5.61 -2.25 1.89
C GLN A 40 -4.73 -3.44 1.49
N LEU A 41 -3.43 -3.28 1.64
CA LEU A 41 -2.40 -4.29 1.38
C LEU A 41 -1.54 -4.43 2.64
N THR A 42 -1.49 -5.62 3.23
CA THR A 42 -0.64 -5.89 4.39
C THR A 42 0.49 -6.83 3.99
N VAL A 43 1.73 -6.45 4.33
CA VAL A 43 2.92 -7.28 4.20
C VAL A 43 3.40 -7.73 5.56
N ASP A 44 3.87 -8.98 5.63
CA ASP A 44 4.44 -9.58 6.83
C ASP A 44 5.95 -9.31 6.91
N LEU A 45 6.40 -8.96 8.12
CA LEU A 45 7.77 -8.58 8.45
C LEU A 45 8.42 -9.51 9.49
N THR A 46 7.72 -10.53 10.02
CA THR A 46 8.21 -11.33 11.16
C THR A 46 9.51 -12.10 10.91
N ASP A 47 9.86 -12.36 9.65
CA ASP A 47 10.96 -13.28 9.28
C ASP A 47 12.18 -12.56 8.68
N SER A 48 12.42 -11.29 9.02
CA SER A 48 13.39 -10.48 8.26
C SER A 48 14.28 -9.57 9.09
N ASP A 49 15.52 -9.41 8.63
CA ASP A 49 16.51 -8.50 9.21
C ASP A 49 16.09 -7.02 9.08
N ASP A 50 16.72 -6.18 9.91
CA ASP A 50 16.60 -4.72 9.86
C ASP A 50 16.88 -4.16 8.45
N ASP A 51 16.20 -3.06 8.07
CA ASP A 51 16.38 -2.29 6.82
C ASP A 51 15.67 -2.81 5.54
N ARG A 52 14.49 -3.43 5.66
CA ARG A 52 13.64 -3.68 4.48
C ARG A 52 13.10 -2.38 3.88
N ALA A 53 13.04 -2.34 2.56
CA ALA A 53 12.35 -1.32 1.82
C ALA A 53 11.43 -1.95 0.77
N PHE A 54 10.28 -1.34 0.57
CA PHE A 54 9.20 -1.86 -0.27
C PHE A 54 8.82 -0.82 -1.29
N SER A 55 8.77 -1.23 -2.56
CA SER A 55 8.16 -0.45 -3.63
C SER A 55 6.69 -0.83 -3.72
N VAL A 56 5.80 0.15 -3.56
CA VAL A 56 4.36 -0.04 -3.67
C VAL A 56 3.86 0.63 -4.95
N THR A 57 3.12 -0.13 -5.75
CA THR A 57 2.58 0.30 -7.02
C THR A 57 1.09 0.02 -7.08
N MET A 58 0.30 1.04 -7.42
CA MET A 58 -1.07 0.86 -7.87
C MET A 58 -1.09 0.60 -9.38
N ILE A 59 -1.75 -0.47 -9.78
CA ILE A 59 -1.82 -0.97 -11.15
C ILE A 59 -3.27 -0.99 -11.59
N PHE A 60 -3.62 -0.10 -12.51
CA PHE A 60 -4.92 -0.08 -13.15
C PHE A 60 -4.87 -0.99 -14.39
N GLY A 61 -5.50 -2.17 -14.30
CA GLY A 61 -5.77 -3.03 -15.45
C GLY A 61 -7.08 -2.64 -16.13
N ASP A 62 -7.47 -3.37 -17.18
CA ASP A 62 -8.68 -3.07 -17.96
C ASP A 62 -9.94 -2.98 -17.10
N THR A 63 -10.15 -3.95 -16.20
CA THR A 63 -11.37 -4.04 -15.37
C THR A 63 -11.10 -4.03 -13.88
N GLU A 64 -9.84 -4.12 -13.46
CA GLU A 64 -9.48 -4.31 -12.06
C GLU A 64 -8.35 -3.37 -11.65
N LEU A 65 -8.49 -2.77 -10.47
CA LEU A 65 -7.43 -2.03 -9.82
C LEU A 65 -6.77 -2.95 -8.79
N HIS A 66 -5.44 -3.03 -8.81
CA HIS A 66 -4.67 -3.84 -7.86
C HIS A 66 -3.53 -3.02 -7.28
N ALA A 67 -3.07 -3.40 -6.09
CA ALA A 67 -1.81 -2.92 -5.54
C ALA A 67 -0.81 -4.07 -5.40
N GLU A 68 0.45 -3.78 -5.68
CA GLU A 68 1.58 -4.68 -5.47
C GLU A 68 2.59 -3.99 -4.56
N ALA A 69 3.07 -4.70 -3.54
CA ALA A 69 4.22 -4.33 -2.74
C ALA A 69 5.35 -5.32 -3.04
N VAL A 70 6.52 -4.79 -3.43
CA VAL A 70 7.71 -5.57 -3.74
C VAL A 70 8.79 -5.24 -2.74
N GLU A 71 9.26 -6.25 -1.99
CA GLU A 71 10.45 -6.10 -1.17
C GLU A 71 11.68 -5.97 -2.07
N MET A 72 12.40 -4.86 -1.94
CA MET A 72 13.48 -4.52 -2.87
C MET A 72 14.71 -5.43 -2.75
N ALA A 73 14.97 -5.99 -1.55
CA ALA A 73 16.15 -6.82 -1.31
C ALA A 73 16.07 -8.20 -1.97
N ILE A 74 14.89 -8.85 -1.91
CA ILE A 74 14.71 -10.24 -2.36
C ILE A 74 13.71 -10.36 -3.52
N GLY A 75 13.01 -9.29 -3.89
CA GLY A 75 12.02 -9.27 -4.96
C GLY A 75 10.69 -9.97 -4.63
N MET A 76 10.45 -10.28 -3.34
CA MET A 76 9.20 -10.93 -2.92
C MET A 76 8.02 -9.96 -3.10
N LYS A 77 6.93 -10.49 -3.68
CA LYS A 77 5.75 -9.69 -4.05
C LYS A 77 4.55 -10.08 -3.22
N THR A 78 3.85 -9.09 -2.70
CA THR A 78 2.52 -9.24 -2.10
C THR A 78 1.53 -8.38 -2.88
N LYS A 79 0.39 -8.95 -3.26
CA LYS A 79 -0.61 -8.29 -4.11
C LYS A 79 -2.01 -8.34 -3.49
N CYS A 80 -2.79 -7.29 -3.68
CA CYS A 80 -4.23 -7.31 -3.41
C CYS A 80 -5.04 -6.68 -4.54
N VAL A 81 -6.32 -7.06 -4.62
CA VAL A 81 -7.32 -6.41 -5.46
C VAL A 81 -7.92 -5.25 -4.67
N LEU A 82 -8.01 -4.08 -5.30
CA LEU A 82 -8.62 -2.89 -4.71
C LEU A 82 -10.03 -2.73 -5.27
N ASN A 83 -11.03 -2.79 -4.38
CA ASN A 83 -12.43 -2.68 -4.77
C ASN A 83 -12.86 -1.22 -4.73
N PHE A 84 -12.68 -0.53 -5.85
CA PHE A 84 -13.06 0.88 -6.00
C PHE A 84 -14.58 1.11 -6.05
N LEU A 85 -15.37 0.04 -6.16
CA LEU A 85 -16.84 0.07 -6.23
C LEU A 85 -17.44 -0.39 -4.90
N GLY A 86 -17.68 0.58 -4.02
CA GLY A 86 -18.59 0.48 -2.88
C GLY A 86 -19.90 1.17 -3.19
#